data_AF-A0A4R3UF77-F1
#
_entry.id   AF-A0A4R3UF77-F1
#
_cell.length_a   1.000
_cell.length_b   1.000
_cell.length_c   1.000
_cell.angle_alpha   90.00
_cell.angle_beta   90.00
_cell.angle_gamma   90.00
#
_symmetry.space_group_name_H-M   'P 1'
#
loop_
_entity.id
_entity.type
_entity.pdbx_description
1 polymer ?
#
loop_
_entity_poly.entity_id
_entity_poly.type
_entity_poly.pdbx_seq_one_letter_code
_entity_poly.pdbx_strand_id
1 'polypeptide(L)'
;MRRALQRRLLPLLFASLALVCGLAMEAAQAASAQQTIHVTGLRQDGDQGVLVNITLSIPAGVDAAGIVDDALARHGAKPVTNCSQLPILFWPQFFDKTNKSPFVPQYYNPAGDTTPGGAMQALQAGEVEWSAVPKSAYSVQFQSTTGAGPAFDGINTVGWLTPWPLNPNALAVTQTYFRFSTGEIVEADTLINGQNFEFFANPVDLTPTRYDIRYVLLHENGHAAGLCHSPDPNAVMYPAFGPGVIGHGLAPDDMDQMVWLYPNAPGQAMRFPRPQAIRVPEDYPSIQLAINSAQPRDVIRVGPGRWCGARVTKTLNLVGEGGATIIGCPPGVPGPVGNAVKRGFVVDAAASGTSISQFVFDGNGLSDVNRDPLSRGIQSTAGANNLVIGANTFLGGAFGVFVIGGNNVQVTRNSFNGFRVLGNGDGGAAILDIGRVGRATGHSILDNRVSSSVPLGDYSWASWVNEADVPLAGIVVSALDGGLLSNNKVSITANANGDAGVGILATDLLTGLTTINLAITNNDGRGSAYGLIITKDLSGGTGNTVGAAIRGNFGVNQINGWNSSVRNRSRVLLCDPDTGICQ
;
A
#
# COMPACT_ATOMS: atom_id res chain seq x y z
N MET A 1 -37.36 -58.54 30.35
CA MET A 1 -37.49 -58.58 28.88
C MET A 1 -36.61 -57.49 28.26
N ARG A 2 -36.21 -57.66 26.99
CA ARG A 2 -35.69 -56.69 25.96
C ARG A 2 -35.66 -55.18 26.35
N ARG A 3 -34.80 -54.30 25.83
CA ARG A 3 -33.54 -54.27 25.03
C ARG A 3 -33.15 -52.76 24.98
N ALA A 4 -31.92 -52.30 24.76
CA ALA A 4 -30.56 -52.81 24.98
C ALA A 4 -29.56 -51.68 24.61
N LEU A 5 -28.44 -51.50 25.33
CA LEU A 5 -27.32 -50.64 24.90
C LEU A 5 -26.04 -51.48 24.79
N GLN A 6 -25.36 -51.40 23.66
CA GLN A 6 -24.19 -52.22 23.36
C GLN A 6 -22.99 -51.36 22.95
N ARG A 7 -21.82 -51.74 23.48
CA ARG A 7 -20.46 -51.65 22.90
C ARG A 7 -19.63 -50.36 23.08
N ARG A 8 -18.64 -50.56 23.96
CA ARG A 8 -17.17 -50.52 23.72
C ARG A 8 -16.43 -49.19 23.89
N LEU A 9 -15.48 -49.23 24.83
CA LEU A 9 -14.34 -48.31 24.95
C LEU A 9 -13.27 -48.61 23.89
N LEU A 10 -12.62 -47.54 23.41
CA LEU A 10 -11.22 -47.34 22.96
C LEU A 10 -10.52 -48.35 22.01
N PRO A 11 -9.61 -47.90 21.11
CA PRO A 11 -8.48 -47.00 21.45
C PRO A 11 -8.32 -45.73 20.58
N LEU A 12 -8.33 -44.58 21.25
CA LEU A 12 -7.79 -43.30 20.77
C LEU A 12 -6.34 -43.18 21.29
N LEU A 13 -5.38 -43.80 20.59
CA LEU A 13 -3.95 -43.71 20.99
C LEU A 13 -2.91 -43.90 19.87
N PHE A 14 -3.35 -44.06 18.61
CA PHE A 14 -2.43 -44.14 17.45
C PHE A 14 -2.49 -42.95 16.50
N ALA A 15 -3.48 -42.05 16.62
CA ALA A 15 -3.58 -40.85 15.78
C ALA A 15 -2.69 -39.68 16.27
N SER A 16 -2.43 -39.59 17.57
CA SER A 16 -1.61 -38.52 18.16
C SER A 16 -0.11 -38.69 17.91
N LEU A 17 0.40 -39.93 17.82
CA LEU A 17 1.83 -40.16 17.57
C LEU A 17 2.20 -39.88 16.10
N ALA A 18 1.34 -40.22 15.15
CA ALA A 18 1.55 -39.91 13.73
C ALA A 18 1.47 -38.40 13.44
N LEU A 19 0.56 -37.68 14.09
CA LEU A 19 0.43 -36.22 13.91
C LEU A 19 1.59 -35.46 14.58
N VAL A 20 2.05 -35.90 15.77
CA VAL A 20 3.23 -35.30 16.42
C VAL A 20 4.51 -35.66 15.67
N CYS A 21 4.63 -36.86 15.08
CA CYS A 21 5.78 -37.20 14.24
C CYS A 21 5.76 -36.46 12.89
N GLY A 22 4.58 -36.24 12.29
CA GLY A 22 4.42 -35.41 11.09
C GLY A 22 4.77 -33.94 11.34
N LEU A 23 4.19 -33.33 12.38
CA LEU A 23 4.50 -31.94 12.76
C LEU A 23 5.95 -31.77 13.25
N ALA A 24 6.55 -32.80 13.86
CA ALA A 24 7.98 -32.80 14.20
C ALA A 24 8.87 -33.01 12.96
N MET A 25 8.43 -33.74 11.93
CA MET A 25 9.15 -33.83 10.65
C MET A 25 9.03 -32.54 9.84
N GLU A 26 7.86 -31.89 9.81
CA GLU A 26 7.68 -30.58 9.18
C GLU A 26 8.45 -29.47 9.93
N ALA A 27 8.46 -29.49 11.26
CA ALA A 27 9.29 -28.59 12.06
C ALA A 27 10.80 -28.90 11.95
N ALA A 28 11.20 -30.17 11.83
CA ALA A 28 12.60 -30.55 11.59
C ALA A 28 13.06 -30.23 10.16
N GLN A 29 12.16 -30.25 9.17
CA GLN A 29 12.42 -29.79 7.81
C GLN A 29 12.44 -28.26 7.71
N ALA A 30 11.65 -27.55 8.51
CA ALA A 30 11.81 -26.10 8.70
C ALA A 30 13.13 -25.75 9.40
N ALA A 31 13.64 -26.62 10.29
CA ALA A 31 14.93 -26.46 10.96
C ALA A 31 16.14 -26.96 10.15
N SER A 32 15.95 -27.49 8.94
CA SER A 32 17.05 -27.93 8.05
C SER A 32 17.39 -26.95 6.93
N ALA A 33 16.82 -25.74 6.95
CA ALA A 33 17.09 -24.72 5.95
C ALA A 33 18.41 -23.99 6.20
N GLN A 34 19.18 -23.78 5.14
CA GLN A 34 20.38 -22.93 5.11
C GLN A 34 19.98 -21.48 5.42
N GLN A 35 20.53 -20.90 6.50
CA GLN A 35 20.18 -19.56 6.96
C GLN A 35 21.21 -18.56 6.43
N THR A 36 20.75 -17.56 5.67
CA THR A 36 21.60 -16.41 5.35
C THR A 36 21.57 -15.43 6.52
N ILE A 37 22.76 -15.01 6.97
CA ILE A 37 22.99 -14.00 8.00
C ILE A 37 23.83 -12.90 7.37
N HIS A 38 23.37 -11.66 7.45
CA HIS A 38 24.16 -10.53 6.97
C HIS A 38 24.90 -9.88 8.15
N VAL A 39 26.16 -9.54 7.94
CA VAL A 39 27.05 -9.02 8.98
C VAL A 39 27.73 -7.75 8.49
N THR A 40 27.70 -6.72 9.33
CA THR A 40 28.45 -5.47 9.10
C THR A 40 29.68 -5.42 10.01
N GLY A 41 30.83 -5.17 9.41
CA GLY A 41 32.11 -4.95 10.08
C GLY A 41 32.71 -3.60 9.75
N LEU A 42 33.47 -3.03 10.68
CA LEU A 42 34.22 -1.79 10.48
C LEU A 42 35.71 -2.01 10.75
N ARG A 43 36.55 -1.71 9.75
CA ARG A 43 37.99 -1.49 9.91
C ARG A 43 38.27 0.02 9.78
N GLN A 44 39.20 0.54 10.57
CA GLN A 44 39.64 1.93 10.48
C GLN A 44 41.16 2.01 10.55
N ASP A 45 41.76 2.61 9.52
CA ASP A 45 43.19 2.81 9.36
C ASP A 45 43.45 4.32 9.24
N GLY A 46 43.61 4.99 10.38
CA GLY A 46 43.73 6.45 10.45
C GLY A 46 42.39 7.15 10.12
N ASP A 47 42.40 8.00 9.08
CA ASP A 47 41.19 8.64 8.56
C ASP A 47 40.51 7.82 7.44
N GLN A 48 41.04 6.65 7.07
CA GLN A 48 40.37 5.75 6.13
C GLN A 48 39.54 4.73 6.91
N GLY A 49 38.23 4.73 6.68
CA GLY A 49 37.32 3.68 7.11
C GLY A 49 37.06 2.67 5.99
N VAL A 50 36.84 1.41 6.36
CA VAL A 50 36.32 0.37 5.48
C VAL A 50 35.14 -0.29 6.18
N LEU A 51 33.94 -0.07 5.65
CA LEU A 51 32.75 -0.82 6.05
C LEU A 51 32.71 -2.09 5.19
N VAL A 52 32.54 -3.24 5.83
CA VAL A 52 32.50 -4.54 5.17
C VAL A 52 31.16 -5.17 5.50
N ASN A 53 30.28 -5.23 4.50
CA ASN A 53 29.01 -5.93 4.60
C ASN A 53 29.17 -7.31 3.96
N ILE A 54 28.86 -8.36 4.70
CA ILE A 54 29.10 -9.76 4.33
C ILE A 54 27.76 -10.48 4.35
N THR A 55 27.33 -10.98 3.19
CA THR A 55 26.20 -11.90 3.07
C THR A 55 26.72 -13.31 3.34
N LEU A 56 26.57 -13.82 4.58
CA LEU A 56 26.98 -15.19 4.95
C LEU A 56 25.85 -16.18 4.77
N SER A 57 26.12 -17.31 4.14
CA SER A 57 25.17 -18.41 4.00
C SER A 57 25.57 -19.59 4.88
N ILE A 58 24.85 -19.79 5.98
CA ILE A 58 25.24 -20.67 7.08
C ILE A 58 24.36 -21.93 7.10
N PRO A 59 24.93 -23.14 6.95
CA PRO A 59 24.17 -24.39 7.06
C PRO A 59 23.52 -24.56 8.44
N ALA A 60 22.35 -25.19 8.51
CA ALA A 60 21.69 -25.47 9.79
C ALA A 60 22.59 -26.33 10.71
N GLY A 61 22.68 -25.96 11.99
CA GLY A 61 23.37 -26.72 13.02
C GLY A 61 24.89 -26.50 13.13
N VAL A 62 25.47 -25.53 12.41
CA VAL A 62 26.88 -25.12 12.58
C VAL A 62 27.01 -23.91 13.52
N ASP A 63 28.23 -23.64 13.99
CA ASP A 63 28.52 -22.45 14.81
C ASP A 63 28.48 -21.16 13.97
N ALA A 64 27.31 -20.52 13.95
CA ALA A 64 27.12 -19.24 13.27
C ALA A 64 28.03 -18.14 13.85
N ALA A 65 28.24 -18.10 15.17
CA ALA A 65 29.05 -17.05 15.80
C ALA A 65 30.52 -17.16 15.38
N GLY A 66 31.09 -18.36 15.42
CA GLY A 66 32.46 -18.61 14.96
C GLY A 66 32.66 -18.30 13.46
N ILE A 67 31.64 -18.54 12.61
CA ILE A 67 31.69 -18.16 11.19
C ILE A 67 31.65 -16.64 11.01
N VAL A 68 30.81 -15.93 11.77
CA VAL A 68 30.74 -14.46 11.77
C VAL A 68 32.08 -13.84 12.21
N ASP A 69 32.67 -14.35 13.29
CA ASP A 69 33.95 -13.87 13.82
C ASP A 69 35.11 -14.12 12.83
N ASP A 70 35.21 -15.32 12.23
CA ASP A 70 36.23 -15.62 11.20
C ASP A 70 36.05 -14.77 9.94
N ALA A 71 34.80 -14.57 9.48
CA ALA A 71 34.52 -13.73 8.31
C ALA A 71 34.98 -12.29 8.54
N LEU A 72 34.65 -11.68 9.68
CA LEU A 72 35.10 -10.32 10.03
C LEU A 72 36.61 -10.23 10.25
N ALA A 73 37.21 -11.22 10.92
CA ALA A 73 38.65 -11.26 11.18
C ALA A 73 39.49 -11.29 9.90
N ARG A 74 39.02 -11.97 8.84
CA ARG A 74 39.69 -11.98 7.52
C ARG A 74 39.79 -10.61 6.85
N HIS A 75 38.87 -9.70 7.15
CA HIS A 75 38.93 -8.31 6.68
C HIS A 75 39.61 -7.35 7.67
N GLY A 76 40.10 -7.86 8.82
CA GLY A 76 40.60 -7.04 9.92
C GLY A 76 39.54 -6.13 10.54
N ALA A 77 38.25 -6.47 10.35
CA ALA A 77 37.11 -5.65 10.76
C ALA A 77 36.59 -6.05 12.14
N LYS A 78 36.05 -5.09 12.89
CA LYS A 78 35.33 -5.34 14.15
C LYS A 78 33.82 -5.35 13.92
N PRO A 79 33.04 -6.19 14.63
CA PRO A 79 31.59 -6.23 14.47
C PRO A 79 30.93 -4.87 14.75
N VAL A 80 29.94 -4.51 13.93
CA VAL A 80 29.05 -3.36 14.15
C VAL A 80 27.68 -3.91 14.52
N THR A 81 27.20 -3.62 15.73
CA THR A 81 25.94 -4.19 16.24
C THR A 81 24.74 -3.29 16.00
N ASN A 82 24.96 -2.01 15.68
CA ASN A 82 23.90 -1.08 15.28
C ASN A 82 24.47 -0.04 14.31
N CYS A 83 23.81 0.18 13.17
CA CYS A 83 24.19 1.19 12.20
C CYS A 83 24.23 2.63 12.75
N SER A 84 23.55 2.92 13.86
CA SER A 84 23.70 4.22 14.56
C SER A 84 25.08 4.43 15.20
N GLN A 85 25.96 3.42 15.18
CA GLN A 85 27.36 3.51 15.61
C GLN A 85 28.29 3.98 14.49
N LEU A 86 27.81 4.03 13.25
CA LEU A 86 28.57 4.43 12.07
C LEU A 86 28.37 5.91 11.75
N PRO A 87 29.35 6.58 11.13
CA PRO A 87 29.08 7.81 10.40
C PRO A 87 28.11 7.52 9.23
N ILE A 88 27.32 8.52 8.84
CA ILE A 88 26.48 8.43 7.65
C ILE A 88 27.40 8.34 6.43
N LEU A 89 27.35 7.24 5.69
CA LEU A 89 28.19 7.04 4.52
C LEU A 89 27.48 7.55 3.26
N PHE A 90 28.11 8.47 2.53
CA PHE A 90 27.53 9.03 1.31
C PHE A 90 28.58 9.31 0.23
N TRP A 91 28.20 9.15 -1.03
CA TRP A 91 28.99 9.59 -2.18
C TRP A 91 29.00 11.13 -2.31
N PRO A 92 30.17 11.80 -2.16
CA PRO A 92 30.23 13.26 -2.11
C PRO A 92 29.85 13.96 -3.43
N GLN A 93 29.97 13.28 -4.58
CA GLN A 93 29.66 13.87 -5.90
C GLN A 93 28.21 14.30 -6.06
N PHE A 94 27.27 13.76 -5.28
CA PHE A 94 25.85 14.20 -5.30
C PHE A 94 25.60 15.48 -4.48
N PHE A 95 26.62 15.96 -3.76
CA PHE A 95 26.59 17.18 -2.93
C PHE A 95 27.57 18.26 -3.43
N ASP A 96 28.49 17.86 -4.32
CA ASP A 96 29.41 18.71 -5.06
C ASP A 96 28.66 19.71 -5.98
N LYS A 97 29.03 21.00 -5.92
CA LYS A 97 28.43 22.07 -6.76
C LYS A 97 29.20 22.33 -8.06
N THR A 98 30.19 21.51 -8.38
CA THR A 98 31.13 21.67 -9.51
C THR A 98 30.76 20.82 -10.73
N ASN A 99 29.67 20.04 -10.66
CA ASN A 99 29.14 19.22 -11.76
C ASN A 99 30.09 18.12 -12.27
N LYS A 100 30.99 17.62 -11.42
CA LYS A 100 31.85 16.47 -11.77
C LYS A 100 31.05 15.17 -11.64
N SER A 101 30.89 14.45 -12.76
CA SER A 101 30.27 13.12 -12.92
C SER A 101 29.02 12.86 -12.06
N PRO A 102 27.80 13.06 -12.59
CA PRO A 102 26.54 13.01 -11.84
C PRO A 102 26.05 11.58 -11.50
N PHE A 103 26.97 10.62 -11.39
CA PHE A 103 26.69 9.22 -11.08
C PHE A 103 27.92 8.53 -10.49
N VAL A 104 27.72 7.44 -9.74
CA VAL A 104 28.77 6.49 -9.34
C VAL A 104 29.12 5.61 -10.55
N PRO A 105 30.34 5.67 -11.10
CA PRO A 105 30.74 4.76 -12.16
C PRO A 105 30.97 3.37 -11.55
N GLN A 106 30.30 2.34 -12.09
CA GLN A 106 30.48 0.95 -11.67
C GLN A 106 31.03 0.13 -12.85
N TYR A 107 31.96 -0.77 -12.56
CA TYR A 107 32.61 -1.63 -13.55
C TYR A 107 32.39 -3.09 -13.21
N TYR A 108 32.21 -3.93 -14.23
CA TYR A 108 31.96 -5.36 -14.04
C TYR A 108 33.16 -6.19 -14.47
N ASN A 109 33.65 -7.07 -13.61
CA ASN A 109 34.60 -8.11 -14.02
C ASN A 109 33.86 -9.42 -14.31
N PRO A 110 33.71 -9.83 -15.59
CA PRO A 110 33.03 -11.07 -15.96
C PRO A 110 33.89 -12.33 -15.76
N ALA A 111 35.16 -12.20 -15.37
CA ALA A 111 36.04 -13.36 -15.15
C ALA A 111 35.55 -14.16 -13.93
N GLY A 112 35.01 -15.36 -14.17
CA GLY A 112 34.42 -16.20 -13.14
C GLY A 112 32.88 -16.09 -13.04
N ASP A 113 32.21 -15.34 -13.91
CA ASP A 113 30.75 -15.30 -13.99
C ASP A 113 30.17 -16.68 -14.37
N THR A 114 29.33 -17.23 -13.48
CA THR A 114 28.70 -18.55 -13.63
C THR A 114 27.30 -18.49 -14.29
N THR A 115 26.82 -17.30 -14.68
CA THR A 115 25.42 -17.04 -15.07
C THR A 115 25.21 -16.74 -16.57
N PRO A 116 26.07 -17.27 -17.48
CA PRO A 116 26.18 -16.84 -18.87
C PRO A 116 25.94 -15.34 -19.20
N GLY A 117 26.47 -14.42 -18.38
CA GLY A 117 26.32 -12.97 -18.56
C GLY A 117 25.01 -12.40 -17.98
N GLY A 118 24.15 -13.24 -17.41
CA GLY A 118 22.91 -12.82 -16.76
C GLY A 118 23.14 -11.96 -15.52
N ALA A 119 24.24 -12.15 -14.79
CA ALA A 119 24.63 -11.34 -13.65
C ALA A 119 25.02 -9.91 -14.06
N MET A 120 25.64 -9.71 -15.22
CA MET A 120 25.89 -8.36 -15.77
C MET A 120 24.57 -7.66 -16.12
N GLN A 121 23.60 -8.38 -16.70
CA GLN A 121 22.27 -7.84 -16.98
C GLN A 121 21.49 -7.55 -15.68
N ALA A 122 21.64 -8.39 -14.67
CA ALA A 122 21.04 -8.23 -13.36
C ALA A 122 21.62 -7.04 -12.60
N LEU A 123 22.95 -6.82 -12.68
CA LEU A 123 23.62 -5.63 -12.16
C LEU A 123 23.03 -4.37 -12.80
N GLN A 124 23.04 -4.29 -14.14
CA GLN A 124 22.49 -3.16 -14.88
C GLN A 124 21.00 -2.90 -14.57
N ALA A 125 20.21 -3.97 -14.36
CA ALA A 125 18.81 -3.82 -13.94
C ALA A 125 18.69 -3.22 -12.52
N GLY A 126 19.54 -3.65 -11.58
CA GLY A 126 19.56 -3.10 -10.21
C GLY A 126 20.14 -1.68 -10.13
N GLU A 127 21.13 -1.34 -10.96
CA GLU A 127 21.63 0.02 -11.14
C GLU A 127 20.54 0.97 -11.64
N VAL A 128 19.76 0.53 -12.64
CA VAL A 128 18.60 1.27 -13.14
C VAL A 128 17.55 1.44 -12.04
N GLU A 129 17.32 0.41 -11.22
CA GLU A 129 16.32 0.47 -10.14
C GLU A 129 16.72 1.43 -9.02
N TRP A 130 17.97 1.37 -8.53
CA TRP A 130 18.50 2.32 -7.54
C TRP A 130 18.59 3.75 -8.10
N SER A 131 18.94 3.92 -9.38
CA SER A 131 18.97 5.23 -10.06
C SER A 131 17.56 5.78 -10.38
N ALA A 132 16.53 4.94 -10.39
CA ALA A 132 15.15 5.32 -10.64
C ALA A 132 14.38 5.69 -9.36
N VAL A 133 14.99 5.58 -8.17
CA VAL A 133 14.35 5.91 -6.89
C VAL A 133 13.84 7.36 -6.92
N PRO A 134 12.51 7.58 -6.89
CA PRO A 134 11.96 8.92 -7.06
C PRO A 134 12.41 9.81 -5.92
N LYS A 135 12.92 11.02 -6.23
CA LYS A 135 13.46 12.02 -5.29
C LYS A 135 14.89 11.77 -4.81
N SER A 136 15.51 10.66 -5.21
CA SER A 136 16.95 10.48 -5.06
C SER A 136 17.73 11.21 -6.16
N ALA A 137 18.90 11.73 -5.80
CA ALA A 137 19.95 12.19 -6.72
C ALA A 137 20.96 11.08 -7.00
N TYR A 138 20.92 9.99 -6.23
CA TYR A 138 21.77 8.83 -6.47
C TYR A 138 21.53 8.28 -7.87
N SER A 139 22.61 8.13 -8.62
CA SER A 139 22.64 7.35 -9.83
C SER A 139 23.92 6.53 -9.82
N VAL A 140 23.81 5.25 -10.14
CA VAL A 140 24.94 4.37 -10.40
C VAL A 140 24.83 3.91 -11.85
N GLN A 141 25.95 3.81 -12.54
CA GLN A 141 25.98 3.48 -13.97
C GLN A 141 27.12 2.55 -14.31
N PHE A 142 26.78 1.39 -14.87
CA PHE A 142 27.67 0.52 -15.61
C PHE A 142 28.44 1.32 -16.66
N GLN A 143 29.76 1.34 -16.56
CA GLN A 143 30.63 1.98 -17.53
C GLN A 143 31.08 0.98 -18.61
N SER A 144 31.73 -0.09 -18.19
CA SER A 144 32.25 -1.14 -19.07
C SER A 144 32.57 -2.40 -18.27
N THR A 145 32.87 -3.47 -19.00
CA THR A 145 33.59 -4.60 -18.40
C THR A 145 35.06 -4.22 -18.13
N THR A 146 35.65 -4.82 -17.10
CA THR A 146 37.05 -4.65 -16.71
C THR A 146 37.72 -6.01 -16.46
N GLY A 147 39.06 -6.03 -16.50
CA GLY A 147 39.86 -7.17 -16.04
C GLY A 147 40.40 -6.97 -14.61
N ALA A 148 40.22 -5.79 -14.01
CA ALA A 148 40.56 -5.52 -12.62
C ALA A 148 39.63 -6.30 -11.68
N GLY A 149 40.18 -6.83 -10.58
CA GLY A 149 39.37 -7.43 -9.51
C GLY A 149 39.04 -6.40 -8.43
N PRO A 150 37.99 -6.60 -7.62
CA PRO A 150 37.67 -5.73 -6.50
C PRO A 150 38.86 -5.55 -5.54
N ALA A 151 39.32 -4.31 -5.39
CA ALA A 151 40.44 -3.89 -4.54
C ALA A 151 40.52 -2.36 -4.55
N PHE A 152 40.87 -1.75 -3.40
CA PHE A 152 41.05 -0.30 -3.23
C PHE A 152 42.07 0.31 -4.20
N ASP A 153 41.61 0.70 -5.39
CA ASP A 153 42.39 1.26 -6.50
C ASP A 153 41.74 2.51 -7.16
N GLY A 154 40.55 2.88 -6.69
CA GLY A 154 39.73 3.98 -7.17
C GLY A 154 38.63 3.58 -8.16
N ILE A 155 38.38 2.28 -8.36
CA ILE A 155 37.43 1.75 -9.34
C ILE A 155 36.40 0.85 -8.66
N ASN A 156 35.15 1.33 -8.55
CA ASN A 156 34.04 0.56 -7.99
C ASN A 156 33.77 -0.71 -8.81
N THR A 157 34.31 -1.84 -8.36
CA THR A 157 34.35 -3.07 -9.15
C THR A 157 33.40 -4.10 -8.57
N VAL A 158 32.46 -4.58 -9.40
CA VAL A 158 31.65 -5.76 -9.14
C VAL A 158 32.29 -6.93 -9.85
N GLY A 159 32.82 -7.90 -9.10
CA GLY A 159 33.63 -8.97 -9.69
C GLY A 159 33.48 -10.31 -8.98
N TRP A 160 33.60 -11.37 -9.77
CA TRP A 160 33.66 -12.74 -9.27
C TRP A 160 35.10 -13.08 -8.87
N LEU A 161 35.29 -13.77 -7.74
CA LEU A 161 36.62 -14.20 -7.31
C LEU A 161 36.75 -15.72 -7.34
N THR A 162 37.66 -16.19 -8.20
CA THR A 162 38.12 -17.58 -8.29
C THR A 162 39.65 -17.60 -8.41
N PRO A 163 40.41 -18.09 -7.40
CA PRO A 163 39.93 -18.68 -6.16
C PRO A 163 39.31 -17.66 -5.19
N TRP A 164 38.34 -18.09 -4.39
CA TRP A 164 37.73 -17.28 -3.32
C TRP A 164 38.68 -17.17 -2.12
N PRO A 165 39.11 -15.95 -1.70
CA PRO A 165 40.12 -15.78 -0.66
C PRO A 165 39.54 -15.58 0.76
N LEU A 166 38.22 -15.41 0.90
CA LEU A 166 37.56 -15.02 2.14
C LEU A 166 36.94 -16.24 2.87
N ASN A 167 36.03 -16.01 3.83
CA ASN A 167 35.31 -17.11 4.47
C ASN A 167 34.47 -17.87 3.42
N PRO A 168 34.51 -19.21 3.36
CA PRO A 168 33.84 -19.99 2.31
C PRO A 168 32.30 -19.93 2.38
N ASN A 169 31.73 -19.47 3.49
CA ASN A 169 30.29 -19.25 3.65
C ASN A 169 29.86 -17.85 3.17
N ALA A 170 30.78 -16.93 2.88
CA ALA A 170 30.44 -15.63 2.32
C ALA A 170 30.00 -15.79 0.86
N LEU A 171 28.73 -15.50 0.59
CA LEU A 171 28.08 -15.51 -0.73
C LEU A 171 28.53 -14.30 -1.56
N ALA A 172 28.50 -13.14 -0.92
CA ALA A 172 28.94 -11.87 -1.45
C ALA A 172 29.50 -10.98 -0.32
N VAL A 173 30.36 -10.03 -0.68
CA VAL A 173 30.90 -9.02 0.23
C VAL A 173 30.93 -7.67 -0.48
N THR A 174 30.36 -6.63 0.12
CA THR A 174 30.55 -5.24 -0.30
C THR A 174 31.49 -4.52 0.66
N GLN A 175 32.57 -3.98 0.12
CA GLN A 175 33.57 -3.19 0.83
C GLN A 175 33.42 -1.71 0.45
N THR A 176 32.89 -0.91 1.37
CA THR A 176 32.70 0.53 1.20
C THR A 176 33.84 1.28 1.89
N TYR A 177 34.73 1.88 1.12
CA TYR A 177 35.85 2.68 1.60
C TYR A 177 35.41 4.14 1.73
N PHE A 178 35.70 4.77 2.87
CA PHE A 178 35.24 6.13 3.17
C PHE A 178 36.24 6.92 4.03
N ARG A 179 36.10 8.25 4.05
CA ARG A 179 36.82 9.12 5.00
C ARG A 179 36.11 9.10 6.35
N PHE A 180 36.78 8.63 7.39
CA PHE A 180 36.20 8.46 8.72
C PHE A 180 35.74 9.78 9.35
N SER A 181 36.47 10.87 9.10
CA SER A 181 36.17 12.22 9.58
C SER A 181 34.90 12.85 8.98
N THR A 182 34.44 12.41 7.81
CA THR A 182 33.32 13.05 7.07
C THR A 182 32.20 12.12 6.65
N GLY A 183 32.44 10.80 6.56
CA GLY A 183 31.50 9.84 5.97
C GLY A 183 31.52 9.79 4.44
N GLU A 184 32.39 10.57 3.78
CA GLU A 184 32.50 10.58 2.32
C GLU A 184 33.01 9.22 1.80
N ILE A 185 32.17 8.50 1.06
CA ILE A 185 32.57 7.30 0.31
C ILE A 185 33.54 7.73 -0.79
N VAL A 186 34.64 6.99 -0.91
CA VAL A 186 35.64 7.17 -1.96
C VAL A 186 35.61 6.02 -2.98
N GLU A 187 35.19 4.83 -2.57
CA GLU A 187 35.20 3.61 -3.37
C GLU A 187 34.23 2.56 -2.77
N ALA A 188 33.55 1.78 -3.61
CA ALA A 188 32.72 0.67 -3.20
C ALA A 188 32.91 -0.54 -4.13
N ASP A 189 33.41 -1.62 -3.56
CA ASP A 189 33.76 -2.87 -4.25
C ASP A 189 32.80 -4.00 -3.85
N THR A 190 32.33 -4.81 -4.80
CA THR A 190 31.48 -5.98 -4.52
C THR A 190 32.10 -7.27 -5.06
N LEU A 191 32.37 -8.20 -4.15
CA LEU A 191 33.02 -9.48 -4.39
C LEU A 191 31.95 -10.58 -4.40
N ILE A 192 31.87 -11.38 -5.46
CA ILE A 192 30.88 -12.46 -5.61
C ILE A 192 31.59 -13.83 -5.56
N ASN A 193 31.08 -14.75 -4.74
CA ASN A 193 31.69 -16.06 -4.55
C ASN A 193 31.19 -17.10 -5.58
N GLY A 194 31.72 -17.01 -6.80
CA GLY A 194 31.48 -17.98 -7.87
C GLY A 194 32.15 -19.35 -7.67
N GLN A 195 32.95 -19.53 -6.61
CA GLN A 195 33.60 -20.81 -6.32
C GLN A 195 32.75 -21.71 -5.43
N ASN A 196 32.11 -21.17 -4.39
CA ASN A 196 31.39 -21.95 -3.39
C ASN A 196 29.86 -21.96 -3.60
N PHE A 197 29.32 -21.05 -4.41
CA PHE A 197 27.88 -20.89 -4.59
C PHE A 197 27.46 -20.95 -6.06
N GLU A 198 26.31 -21.57 -6.31
CA GLU A 198 25.64 -21.52 -7.61
C GLU A 198 24.57 -20.42 -7.62
N PHE A 199 24.42 -19.77 -8.78
CA PHE A 199 23.49 -18.67 -8.97
C PHE A 199 22.58 -18.93 -10.17
N PHE A 200 21.41 -18.29 -10.18
CA PHE A 200 20.56 -18.15 -11.35
C PHE A 200 20.29 -16.67 -11.63
N ALA A 201 20.16 -16.31 -12.91
CA ALA A 201 19.81 -14.96 -13.35
C ALA A 201 18.41 -14.88 -14.01
N ASN A 202 17.87 -16.02 -14.45
CA ASN A 202 16.52 -16.13 -14.99
C ASN A 202 15.68 -16.99 -14.02
N PRO A 203 14.51 -16.53 -13.54
CA PRO A 203 13.64 -17.29 -12.65
C PRO A 203 13.22 -18.68 -13.13
N VAL A 204 13.36 -19.01 -14.43
CA VAL A 204 13.10 -20.36 -14.95
C VAL A 204 14.20 -21.37 -14.58
N ASP A 205 15.40 -20.90 -14.23
CA ASP A 205 16.57 -21.70 -13.85
C ASP A 205 16.67 -21.89 -12.32
N LEU A 206 15.61 -21.53 -11.59
CA LEU A 206 15.47 -21.64 -10.14
C LEU A 206 15.64 -23.10 -9.67
N THR A 207 16.52 -23.31 -8.70
CA THR A 207 16.61 -24.56 -7.94
C THR A 207 16.72 -24.26 -6.44
N PRO A 208 16.39 -25.21 -5.54
CA PRO A 208 16.47 -25.00 -4.09
C PRO A 208 17.87 -24.66 -3.54
N THR A 209 18.93 -24.83 -4.33
CA THR A 209 20.33 -24.63 -3.93
C THR A 209 20.97 -23.38 -4.55
N ARG A 210 20.27 -22.67 -5.43
CA ARG A 210 20.81 -21.51 -6.16
C ARG A 210 20.27 -20.20 -5.61
N TYR A 211 21.12 -19.17 -5.66
CA TYR A 211 20.76 -17.81 -5.29
C TYR A 211 20.33 -16.99 -6.51
N ASP A 212 19.33 -16.12 -6.32
CA ASP A 212 18.97 -15.11 -7.32
C ASP A 212 20.07 -14.04 -7.36
N ILE A 213 20.89 -14.04 -8.43
CA ILE A 213 21.98 -13.07 -8.54
C ILE A 213 21.48 -11.63 -8.66
N ARG A 214 20.26 -11.42 -9.18
CA ARG A 214 19.66 -10.08 -9.21
C ARG A 214 19.34 -9.60 -7.81
N TYR A 215 18.80 -10.47 -6.95
CA TYR A 215 18.48 -10.08 -5.59
C TYR A 215 19.73 -9.79 -4.75
N VAL A 216 20.75 -10.65 -4.87
CA VAL A 216 22.07 -10.43 -4.24
C VAL A 216 22.66 -9.09 -4.70
N LEU A 217 22.78 -8.85 -6.01
CA LEU A 217 23.35 -7.61 -6.53
C LEU A 217 22.54 -6.36 -6.19
N LEU A 218 21.21 -6.45 -6.11
CA LEU A 218 20.35 -5.34 -5.70
C LEU A 218 20.61 -4.96 -4.23
N HIS A 219 20.75 -5.95 -3.34
CA HIS A 219 21.11 -5.75 -1.92
C HIS A 219 22.52 -5.16 -1.77
N GLU A 220 23.51 -5.77 -2.41
CA GLU A 220 24.91 -5.33 -2.34
C GLU A 220 25.10 -3.91 -2.92
N ASN A 221 24.38 -3.54 -4.00
CA ASN A 221 24.40 -2.16 -4.51
C ASN A 221 23.76 -1.13 -3.55
N GLY A 222 22.89 -1.56 -2.62
CA GLY A 222 22.43 -0.70 -1.53
C GLY A 222 23.55 -0.37 -0.54
N HIS A 223 24.40 -1.34 -0.20
CA HIS A 223 25.62 -1.09 0.58
C HIS A 223 26.66 -0.25 -0.17
N ALA A 224 26.80 -0.45 -1.49
CA ALA A 224 27.64 0.41 -2.32
C ALA A 224 27.13 1.86 -2.36
N ALA A 225 25.82 2.06 -2.22
CA ALA A 225 25.22 3.38 -2.00
C ALA A 225 25.37 3.92 -0.56
N GLY A 226 25.93 3.15 0.38
CA GLY A 226 26.07 3.57 1.79
C GLY A 226 24.86 3.25 2.67
N LEU A 227 23.88 2.48 2.18
CA LEU A 227 22.76 2.03 3.00
C LEU A 227 23.16 0.92 3.98
N CYS A 228 22.42 0.89 5.08
CA CYS A 228 22.51 -0.15 6.10
C CYS A 228 21.36 -1.16 5.96
N HIS A 229 21.44 -2.26 6.71
CA HIS A 229 20.34 -3.22 6.78
C HIS A 229 19.05 -2.61 7.31
N SER A 230 17.93 -2.95 6.68
CA SER A 230 16.58 -2.56 7.09
C SER A 230 15.98 -3.58 8.07
N PRO A 231 15.17 -3.15 9.05
CA PRO A 231 14.35 -4.05 9.87
C PRO A 231 13.05 -4.51 9.18
N ASP A 232 12.65 -3.92 8.04
CA ASP A 232 11.43 -4.31 7.32
C ASP A 232 11.67 -5.61 6.53
N PRO A 233 10.96 -6.72 6.82
CA PRO A 233 11.13 -8.00 6.11
C PRO A 233 10.72 -7.95 4.62
N ASN A 234 10.15 -6.85 4.14
CA ASN A 234 9.84 -6.64 2.73
C ASN A 234 10.91 -5.81 2.01
N ALA A 235 11.89 -5.24 2.72
CA ALA A 235 12.96 -4.43 2.15
C ALA A 235 14.02 -5.30 1.47
N VAL A 236 14.59 -4.81 0.37
CA VAL A 236 15.75 -5.46 -0.26
C VAL A 236 16.93 -5.43 0.70
N MET A 237 17.10 -4.36 1.48
CA MET A 237 18.12 -4.27 2.53
C MET A 237 17.82 -5.13 3.77
N TYR A 238 16.79 -6.00 3.77
CA TYR A 238 16.53 -6.91 4.89
C TYR A 238 17.64 -7.98 5.02
N PRO A 239 18.23 -8.20 6.21
CA PRO A 239 19.43 -9.02 6.39
C PRO A 239 19.18 -10.55 6.43
N ALA A 240 18.20 -11.06 5.68
CA ALA A 240 17.96 -12.51 5.57
C ALA A 240 17.18 -12.91 4.29
N PHE A 241 17.81 -13.65 3.38
CA PHE A 241 17.15 -14.34 2.27
C PHE A 241 17.88 -15.65 1.89
N GLY A 242 17.15 -16.72 1.60
CA GLY A 242 17.72 -18.04 1.31
C GLY A 242 17.90 -18.35 -0.19
N PRO A 243 18.54 -19.49 -0.52
CA PRO A 243 18.53 -20.04 -1.88
C PRO A 243 17.14 -20.56 -2.24
N GLY A 244 16.86 -20.74 -3.53
CA GLY A 244 15.55 -21.21 -3.99
C GLY A 244 14.42 -20.18 -3.86
N VAL A 245 14.75 -18.91 -3.65
CA VAL A 245 13.81 -17.78 -3.62
C VAL A 245 14.08 -16.86 -4.81
N ILE A 246 13.01 -16.38 -5.47
CA ILE A 246 13.09 -15.31 -6.47
C ILE A 246 12.94 -13.98 -5.72
N GLY A 247 13.87 -13.06 -5.96
CA GLY A 247 13.87 -11.75 -5.30
C GLY A 247 12.78 -10.81 -5.79
N HIS A 248 12.48 -9.79 -4.98
CA HIS A 248 11.63 -8.67 -5.36
C HIS A 248 12.46 -7.45 -5.80
N GLY A 249 11.77 -6.33 -6.08
CA GLY A 249 12.37 -5.02 -6.26
C GLY A 249 12.39 -4.21 -4.96
N LEU A 250 12.84 -2.96 -5.05
CA LEU A 250 12.93 -2.03 -3.92
C LEU A 250 11.57 -1.81 -3.23
N ALA A 251 11.59 -1.86 -1.90
CA ALA A 251 10.44 -1.57 -1.06
C ALA A 251 10.35 -0.06 -0.73
N PRO A 252 9.24 0.39 -0.12
CA PRO A 252 9.13 1.76 0.37
C PRO A 252 10.27 2.17 1.32
N ASP A 253 10.73 1.28 2.20
CA ASP A 253 11.82 1.57 3.13
C ASP A 253 13.17 1.79 2.41
N ASP A 254 13.54 0.91 1.46
CA ASP A 254 14.75 1.08 0.65
C ASP A 254 14.74 2.43 -0.10
N MET A 255 13.58 2.78 -0.68
CA MET A 255 13.39 4.04 -1.40
C MET A 255 13.44 5.26 -0.47
N ASP A 256 12.78 5.22 0.69
CA ASP A 256 12.78 6.34 1.64
C ASP A 256 14.18 6.54 2.28
N GLN A 257 14.94 5.46 2.57
CA GLN A 257 16.34 5.56 2.99
C GLN A 257 17.23 6.18 1.91
N MET A 258 17.08 5.75 0.65
CA MET A 258 17.83 6.29 -0.49
C MET A 258 17.52 7.78 -0.74
N VAL A 259 16.26 8.21 -0.55
CA VAL A 259 15.85 9.63 -0.62
C VAL A 259 16.36 10.44 0.56
N TRP A 260 16.44 9.85 1.76
CA TRP A 260 17.04 10.48 2.93
C TRP A 260 18.54 10.68 2.76
N LEU A 261 19.23 9.69 2.21
CA LEU A 261 20.69 9.71 2.03
C LEU A 261 21.13 10.59 0.86
N TYR A 262 20.43 10.55 -0.29
CA TYR A 262 20.77 11.32 -1.50
C TYR A 262 19.60 12.20 -1.99
N PRO A 263 19.15 13.20 -1.22
CA PRO A 263 18.03 14.03 -1.62
C PRO A 263 18.33 14.87 -2.87
N ASN A 264 17.56 14.70 -3.95
CA ASN A 264 17.73 15.44 -5.20
C ASN A 264 17.28 16.90 -5.09
N ALA A 265 18.20 17.81 -4.76
CA ALA A 265 17.88 19.21 -4.54
C ALA A 265 18.72 20.17 -5.42
N PRO A 266 18.09 20.95 -6.33
CA PRO A 266 18.77 22.06 -6.99
C PRO A 266 18.96 23.22 -5.99
N GLY A 267 20.05 23.15 -5.23
CA GLY A 267 20.59 24.23 -4.40
C GLY A 267 19.91 24.46 -3.05
N GLN A 268 20.24 23.60 -2.07
CA GLN A 268 19.94 23.72 -0.62
C GLN A 268 18.46 23.63 -0.20
N ALA A 269 18.22 22.71 0.76
CA ALA A 269 16.96 22.36 1.40
C ALA A 269 15.83 21.82 0.49
N MET A 270 15.28 20.67 0.89
CA MET A 270 13.98 20.11 0.47
C MET A 270 13.54 20.34 -0.99
N ARG A 271 13.79 19.38 -1.87
CA ARG A 271 12.95 19.22 -3.07
C ARG A 271 12.63 17.76 -3.37
N PHE A 272 11.35 17.41 -3.23
CA PHE A 272 10.74 16.48 -4.19
C PHE A 272 10.98 17.03 -5.62
N PRO A 273 11.03 16.20 -6.70
CA PRO A 273 10.74 16.76 -8.01
C PRO A 273 9.40 17.46 -7.85
N ARG A 274 9.35 18.76 -8.18
CA ARG A 274 8.15 19.57 -7.93
C ARG A 274 6.98 18.79 -8.54
N PRO A 275 5.95 18.39 -7.76
CA PRO A 275 4.88 17.52 -8.22
C PRO A 275 4.48 17.89 -9.63
N GLN A 276 4.86 17.06 -10.60
CA GLN A 276 4.80 17.50 -11.99
C GLN A 276 3.33 17.60 -12.34
N ALA A 277 2.94 18.73 -12.93
CA ALA A 277 1.64 18.87 -13.54
C ALA A 277 1.66 18.10 -14.87
N ILE A 278 1.41 16.80 -14.79
CA ILE A 278 1.21 15.93 -15.96
C ILE A 278 -0.19 16.21 -16.50
N ARG A 279 -0.29 16.56 -17.79
CA ARG A 279 -1.55 16.95 -18.41
C ARG A 279 -2.09 15.88 -19.35
N VAL A 280 -3.40 15.70 -19.34
CA VAL A 280 -4.13 14.78 -20.22
C VAL A 280 -5.16 15.61 -20.99
N PRO A 281 -5.10 15.71 -22.34
CA PRO A 281 -4.31 14.87 -23.26
C PRO A 281 -2.87 15.31 -23.53
N GLU A 282 -2.45 16.51 -23.12
CA GLU A 282 -1.31 17.21 -23.73
C GLU A 282 0.02 16.46 -23.59
N ASP A 283 0.25 15.82 -22.45
CA ASP A 283 1.46 15.03 -22.18
C ASP A 283 1.20 13.52 -22.35
N TYR A 284 -0.04 13.05 -22.10
CA TYR A 284 -0.47 11.65 -22.32
C TYR A 284 -1.91 11.54 -22.82
N PRO A 285 -2.21 10.65 -23.80
CA PRO A 285 -3.54 10.54 -24.40
C PRO A 285 -4.60 9.85 -23.51
N SER A 286 -4.25 9.34 -22.33
CA SER A 286 -5.21 8.79 -21.37
C SER A 286 -4.75 8.91 -19.92
N ILE A 287 -5.71 8.91 -18.99
CA ILE A 287 -5.43 9.01 -17.54
C ILE A 287 -4.64 7.79 -17.06
N GLN A 288 -4.93 6.57 -17.54
CA GLN A 288 -4.16 5.39 -17.13
C GLN A 288 -2.70 5.45 -17.59
N LEU A 289 -2.42 5.96 -18.79
CA LEU A 289 -1.04 6.15 -19.25
C LEU A 289 -0.32 7.21 -18.41
N ALA A 290 -0.99 8.33 -18.12
CA ALA A 290 -0.46 9.35 -17.20
C ALA A 290 -0.15 8.76 -15.80
N ILE A 291 -1.04 7.94 -15.22
CA ILE A 291 -0.79 7.26 -13.93
C ILE A 291 0.36 6.25 -14.02
N ASN A 292 0.45 5.48 -15.11
CA ASN A 292 1.52 4.52 -15.30
C ASN A 292 2.89 5.22 -15.32
N SER A 293 3.00 6.35 -16.03
CA SER A 293 4.23 7.14 -16.14
C SER A 293 4.50 8.13 -15.00
N ALA A 294 3.49 8.52 -14.22
CA ALA A 294 3.65 9.46 -13.10
C ALA A 294 4.48 8.89 -11.94
N GLN A 295 5.12 9.76 -11.18
CA GLN A 295 5.83 9.43 -9.94
C GLN A 295 4.95 9.64 -8.70
N PRO A 296 5.23 8.97 -7.57
CA PRO A 296 4.45 9.15 -6.34
C PRO A 296 4.47 10.61 -5.86
N ARG A 297 3.27 11.18 -5.67
CA ARG A 297 2.91 12.56 -5.30
C ARG A 297 2.81 13.57 -6.47
N ASP A 298 2.95 13.15 -7.72
CA ASP A 298 2.69 14.02 -8.89
C ASP A 298 1.23 14.49 -8.99
N VAL A 299 1.01 15.56 -9.76
CA VAL A 299 -0.32 16.14 -10.02
C VAL A 299 -0.74 15.79 -11.45
N ILE A 300 -1.75 14.94 -11.62
CA ILE A 300 -2.34 14.70 -12.94
C ILE A 300 -3.50 15.66 -13.13
N ARG A 301 -3.31 16.64 -14.03
CA ARG A 301 -4.32 17.59 -14.49
C ARG A 301 -5.00 17.01 -15.71
N VAL A 302 -6.27 16.69 -15.60
CA VAL A 302 -7.06 16.14 -16.70
C VAL A 302 -7.88 17.27 -17.28
N GLY A 303 -7.66 17.60 -18.55
CA GLY A 303 -8.36 18.66 -19.26
C GLY A 303 -9.84 18.35 -19.54
N PRO A 304 -10.58 19.34 -20.06
CA PRO A 304 -11.99 19.17 -20.42
C PRO A 304 -12.17 18.05 -21.46
N GLY A 305 -13.10 17.14 -21.22
CA GLY A 305 -13.33 15.99 -22.10
C GLY A 305 -14.11 14.87 -21.43
N ARG A 306 -14.34 13.79 -22.19
CA ARG A 306 -14.91 12.53 -21.68
C ARG A 306 -13.79 11.49 -21.64
N TRP A 307 -13.46 11.03 -20.44
CA TRP A 307 -12.29 10.21 -20.15
C TRP A 307 -12.68 8.86 -19.56
N CYS A 308 -11.94 7.82 -19.90
CA CYS A 308 -12.08 6.54 -19.25
C CYS A 308 -11.55 6.58 -17.82
N GLY A 309 -12.11 5.73 -16.96
CA GLY A 309 -11.62 5.52 -15.60
C GLY A 309 -10.18 4.98 -15.53
N ALA A 310 -9.60 4.85 -14.34
CA ALA A 310 -8.25 4.33 -14.16
C ALA A 310 -8.06 3.61 -12.81
N ARG A 311 -7.07 2.72 -12.75
CA ARG A 311 -6.53 2.14 -11.53
C ARG A 311 -5.36 3.00 -11.06
N VAL A 312 -5.48 3.53 -9.85
CA VAL A 312 -4.47 4.34 -9.16
C VAL A 312 -3.65 3.40 -8.28
N THR A 313 -2.39 3.18 -8.67
CA THR A 313 -1.49 2.19 -8.06
C THR A 313 -0.40 2.79 -7.16
N LYS A 314 -0.29 4.13 -7.13
CA LYS A 314 0.72 4.92 -6.42
C LYS A 314 0.08 6.21 -5.91
N THR A 315 0.62 6.80 -4.84
CA THR A 315 0.13 8.08 -4.28
C THR A 315 0.10 9.17 -5.34
N LEU A 316 -1.04 9.82 -5.61
CA LEU A 316 -1.14 10.89 -6.63
C LEU A 316 -2.11 12.01 -6.21
N ASN A 317 -2.01 13.16 -6.87
CA ASN A 317 -3.00 14.24 -6.80
C ASN A 317 -3.74 14.34 -8.14
N LEU A 318 -4.93 13.77 -8.24
CA LEU A 318 -5.74 13.83 -9.45
C LEU A 318 -6.63 15.08 -9.43
N VAL A 319 -6.56 15.90 -10.47
CA VAL A 319 -7.31 17.16 -10.59
C VAL A 319 -8.01 17.22 -11.95
N GLY A 320 -9.34 17.31 -11.94
CA GLY A 320 -10.13 17.59 -13.14
C GLY A 320 -10.18 19.08 -13.45
N GLU A 321 -9.87 19.48 -14.69
CA GLU A 321 -9.90 20.86 -15.14
C GLU A 321 -10.97 21.05 -16.23
N GLY A 322 -11.59 22.23 -16.28
CA GLY A 322 -12.54 22.60 -17.33
C GLY A 322 -13.81 21.75 -17.47
N GLY A 323 -14.09 20.83 -16.53
CA GLY A 323 -15.21 19.87 -16.63
C GLY A 323 -14.82 18.47 -17.10
N ALA A 324 -13.58 18.04 -16.85
CA ALA A 324 -13.13 16.66 -17.04
C ALA A 324 -14.14 15.63 -16.50
N THR A 325 -14.75 14.88 -17.40
CA THR A 325 -15.85 13.95 -17.11
C THR A 325 -15.39 12.50 -17.26
N ILE A 326 -15.39 11.73 -16.18
CA ILE A 326 -15.06 10.31 -16.17
C ILE A 326 -16.30 9.49 -16.56
N ILE A 327 -16.14 8.56 -17.50
CA ILE A 327 -17.22 7.80 -18.14
C ILE A 327 -16.96 6.28 -18.17
N GLY A 328 -18.01 5.51 -18.39
CA GLY A 328 -17.93 4.05 -18.58
C GLY A 328 -17.49 3.67 -20.00
N CYS A 329 -16.18 3.61 -20.26
CA CYS A 329 -15.66 3.17 -21.57
C CYS A 329 -15.88 1.65 -21.84
N PRO A 330 -15.72 1.20 -23.10
CA PRO A 330 -15.76 -0.23 -23.47
C PRO A 330 -14.54 -1.03 -22.95
N PRO A 331 -14.64 -2.37 -22.89
CA PRO A 331 -13.51 -3.25 -22.56
C PRO A 331 -12.30 -3.06 -23.50
N GLY A 332 -11.09 -3.25 -22.97
CA GLY A 332 -9.84 -3.22 -23.76
C GLY A 332 -9.24 -1.83 -24.01
N VAL A 333 -9.99 -0.76 -23.73
CA VAL A 333 -9.45 0.60 -23.63
C VAL A 333 -8.71 0.75 -22.28
N PRO A 334 -7.66 1.57 -22.16
CA PRO A 334 -7.13 1.98 -20.86
C PRO A 334 -8.18 2.71 -20.01
N GLY A 335 -8.97 1.93 -19.27
CA GLY A 335 -10.12 2.33 -18.45
C GLY A 335 -11.47 1.88 -19.03
N PRO A 336 -12.52 1.57 -18.22
CA PRO A 336 -12.60 1.55 -16.76
C PRO A 336 -12.10 0.23 -16.14
N VAL A 337 -12.01 0.18 -14.80
CA VAL A 337 -11.59 -1.05 -14.10
C VAL A 337 -12.76 -2.05 -14.00
N GLY A 338 -12.85 -2.96 -14.97
CA GLY A 338 -13.74 -4.13 -14.95
C GLY A 338 -14.96 -4.02 -15.87
N ASN A 339 -15.26 -5.12 -16.56
CA ASN A 339 -16.19 -5.13 -17.70
C ASN A 339 -17.67 -5.12 -17.30
N ALA A 340 -18.05 -5.82 -16.21
CA ALA A 340 -19.43 -5.92 -15.74
C ALA A 340 -19.82 -4.77 -14.77
N VAL A 341 -18.84 -4.22 -14.06
CA VAL A 341 -19.00 -3.13 -13.08
C VAL A 341 -18.01 -2.03 -13.46
N LYS A 342 -18.45 -1.13 -14.33
CA LYS A 342 -17.62 -0.01 -14.81
C LYS A 342 -17.37 0.97 -13.66
N ARG A 343 -16.09 1.19 -13.34
CA ARG A 343 -15.62 2.02 -12.23
C ARG A 343 -14.77 3.18 -12.76
N GLY A 344 -15.00 4.39 -12.25
CA GLY A 344 -14.21 5.59 -12.57
C GLY A 344 -12.79 5.45 -12.04
N PHE A 345 -12.51 5.80 -10.79
CA PHE A 345 -11.20 5.53 -10.19
C PHE A 345 -11.25 4.36 -9.21
N VAL A 346 -10.28 3.45 -9.29
CA VAL A 346 -10.01 2.43 -8.28
C VAL A 346 -8.68 2.73 -7.62
N VAL A 347 -8.69 3.01 -6.32
CA VAL A 347 -7.50 3.40 -5.55
C VAL A 347 -7.01 2.21 -4.74
N ASP A 348 -5.82 1.71 -5.07
CA ASP A 348 -5.23 0.54 -4.43
C ASP A 348 -4.51 0.90 -3.11
N ALA A 349 -4.20 -0.10 -2.28
CA ALA A 349 -3.52 0.12 -0.99
C ALA A 349 -2.17 0.86 -1.13
N ALA A 350 -1.40 0.52 -2.17
CA ALA A 350 -0.15 1.20 -2.54
C ALA A 350 -0.33 2.67 -2.99
N ALA A 351 -1.57 3.08 -3.28
CA ALA A 351 -1.94 4.47 -3.59
C ALA A 351 -2.42 5.27 -2.36
N SER A 352 -2.13 4.80 -1.15
CA SER A 352 -2.38 5.55 0.10
C SER A 352 -1.81 6.98 0.03
N GLY A 353 -2.53 7.95 0.58
CA GLY A 353 -2.19 9.38 0.50
C GLY A 353 -2.72 10.11 -0.75
N THR A 354 -3.47 9.43 -1.63
CA THR A 354 -3.98 10.03 -2.88
C THR A 354 -5.09 11.05 -2.63
N SER A 355 -5.03 12.19 -3.34
CA SER A 355 -6.15 13.13 -3.44
C SER A 355 -6.83 13.08 -4.82
N ILE A 356 -8.15 13.26 -4.86
CA ILE A 356 -8.97 13.25 -6.08
C ILE A 356 -9.97 14.40 -6.01
N SER A 357 -9.89 15.34 -6.96
CA SER A 357 -10.72 16.55 -6.94
C SER A 357 -11.11 17.09 -8.31
N GLN A 358 -12.20 17.87 -8.33
CA GLN A 358 -12.67 18.66 -9.48
C GLN A 358 -13.10 17.85 -10.72
N PHE A 359 -13.32 16.53 -10.58
CA PHE A 359 -13.90 15.70 -11.65
C PHE A 359 -15.43 15.70 -11.63
N VAL A 360 -16.02 15.44 -12.81
CA VAL A 360 -17.40 14.95 -12.95
C VAL A 360 -17.35 13.44 -13.18
N PHE A 361 -18.15 12.65 -12.47
CA PHE A 361 -18.31 11.21 -12.71
C PHE A 361 -19.71 10.96 -13.28
N ASP A 362 -19.79 10.42 -14.49
CA ASP A 362 -21.03 10.27 -15.26
C ASP A 362 -21.49 8.80 -15.31
N GLY A 363 -22.38 8.46 -14.37
CA GLY A 363 -23.17 7.22 -14.29
C GLY A 363 -24.63 7.41 -14.71
N ASN A 364 -24.97 8.50 -15.40
CA ASN A 364 -26.35 8.76 -15.82
C ASN A 364 -26.85 7.66 -16.77
N GLY A 365 -28.11 7.25 -16.58
CA GLY A 365 -28.75 6.23 -17.41
C GLY A 365 -28.36 4.79 -17.08
N LEU A 366 -27.55 4.54 -16.04
CA LEU A 366 -27.31 3.20 -15.51
C LEU A 366 -28.64 2.55 -15.10
N SER A 367 -28.86 1.31 -15.55
CA SER A 367 -30.00 0.49 -15.18
C SER A 367 -29.66 -1.00 -15.31
N ASP A 368 -30.62 -1.88 -15.04
CA ASP A 368 -30.39 -3.32 -15.25
C ASP A 368 -30.21 -3.71 -16.71
N VAL A 369 -30.81 -2.94 -17.62
CA VAL A 369 -30.69 -3.11 -19.08
C VAL A 369 -29.47 -2.36 -19.63
N ASN A 370 -29.15 -1.18 -19.09
CA ASN A 370 -28.05 -0.34 -19.56
C ASN A 370 -26.87 -0.34 -18.57
N ARG A 371 -25.85 -1.13 -18.89
CA ARG A 371 -24.59 -1.24 -18.12
C ARG A 371 -23.44 -0.41 -18.69
N ASP A 372 -23.71 0.46 -19.68
CA ASP A 372 -22.66 1.28 -20.29
C ASP A 372 -22.14 2.47 -19.46
N PRO A 373 -22.97 3.16 -18.66
CA PRO A 373 -22.50 4.22 -17.75
C PRO A 373 -21.65 3.69 -16.60
N LEU A 374 -21.05 4.59 -15.81
CA LEU A 374 -20.38 4.19 -14.57
C LEU A 374 -21.38 3.57 -13.57
N SER A 375 -21.04 2.39 -13.04
CA SER A 375 -21.66 1.86 -11.83
C SER A 375 -21.12 2.57 -10.59
N ARG A 376 -19.81 2.86 -10.54
CA ARG A 376 -19.19 3.51 -9.37
C ARG A 376 -18.26 4.64 -9.79
N GLY A 377 -18.34 5.78 -9.11
CA GLY A 377 -17.47 6.93 -9.37
C GLY A 377 -16.03 6.68 -8.90
N ILE A 378 -15.83 6.61 -7.58
CA ILE A 378 -14.54 6.28 -6.97
C ILE A 378 -14.72 5.07 -6.03
N GLN A 379 -13.80 4.11 -6.08
CA GLN A 379 -13.76 2.98 -5.16
C GLN A 379 -12.34 2.80 -4.59
N SER A 380 -12.18 2.56 -3.29
CA SER A 380 -10.89 2.13 -2.72
C SER A 380 -10.79 0.60 -2.60
N THR A 381 -9.59 0.07 -2.43
CA THR A 381 -9.35 -1.29 -1.92
C THR A 381 -9.07 -1.28 -0.42
N ALA A 382 -9.25 -2.45 0.22
CA ALA A 382 -8.81 -2.67 1.59
C ALA A 382 -7.35 -2.23 1.76
N GLY A 383 -7.07 -1.44 2.81
CA GLY A 383 -5.73 -0.93 3.13
C GLY A 383 -5.33 0.37 2.44
N ALA A 384 -6.18 1.00 1.62
CA ALA A 384 -5.91 2.32 1.05
C ALA A 384 -6.17 3.42 2.10
N ASN A 385 -5.09 3.95 2.69
CA ASN A 385 -5.14 4.91 3.80
C ASN A 385 -4.94 6.36 3.34
N ASN A 386 -5.24 7.33 4.20
CA ASN A 386 -4.90 8.75 4.02
C ASN A 386 -5.47 9.38 2.73
N LEU A 387 -6.66 8.98 2.29
CA LEU A 387 -7.25 9.43 1.02
C LEU A 387 -8.03 10.74 1.19
N VAL A 388 -7.98 11.64 0.20
CA VAL A 388 -8.76 12.88 0.18
C VAL A 388 -9.59 12.98 -1.10
N ILE A 389 -10.88 12.67 -1.00
CA ILE A 389 -11.84 12.73 -2.11
C ILE A 389 -12.70 13.97 -1.93
N GLY A 390 -12.46 15.03 -2.71
CA GLY A 390 -13.20 16.27 -2.49
C GLY A 390 -13.39 17.23 -3.66
N ALA A 391 -14.46 18.03 -3.58
CA ALA A 391 -14.87 18.94 -4.64
C ALA A 391 -15.14 18.27 -6.02
N ASN A 392 -15.60 17.02 -6.03
CA ASN A 392 -16.05 16.33 -7.24
C ASN A 392 -17.58 16.40 -7.39
N THR A 393 -18.08 16.16 -8.61
CA THR A 393 -19.51 16.00 -8.90
C THR A 393 -19.79 14.59 -9.38
N PHE A 394 -20.77 13.90 -8.80
CA PHE A 394 -21.20 12.55 -9.17
C PHE A 394 -22.63 12.59 -9.67
N LEU A 395 -22.88 12.07 -10.88
CA LEU A 395 -24.17 12.08 -11.54
C LEU A 395 -24.58 10.65 -11.88
N GLY A 396 -25.73 10.17 -11.38
CA GLY A 396 -26.19 8.81 -11.57
C GLY A 396 -25.28 7.77 -10.90
N GLY A 397 -25.28 6.54 -11.44
CA GLY A 397 -24.53 5.42 -10.91
C GLY A 397 -25.24 4.64 -9.79
N ALA A 398 -24.61 3.55 -9.39
CA ALA A 398 -24.99 2.73 -8.25
C ALA A 398 -24.38 3.31 -6.96
N PHE A 399 -23.10 3.72 -7.02
CA PHE A 399 -22.37 4.39 -5.94
C PHE A 399 -21.58 5.60 -6.43
N GLY A 400 -21.58 6.72 -5.70
CA GLY A 400 -20.71 7.85 -5.96
C GLY A 400 -19.28 7.55 -5.49
N VAL A 401 -19.11 7.41 -4.17
CA VAL A 401 -17.86 7.00 -3.52
C VAL A 401 -18.10 5.70 -2.74
N PHE A 402 -17.24 4.70 -2.92
CA PHE A 402 -17.27 3.44 -2.20
C PHE A 402 -15.90 3.19 -1.53
N VAL A 403 -15.81 3.52 -0.25
CA VAL A 403 -14.62 3.25 0.58
C VAL A 403 -14.72 1.83 1.14
N ILE A 404 -13.67 1.03 0.92
CA ILE A 404 -13.57 -0.36 1.37
C ILE A 404 -12.37 -0.47 2.31
N GLY A 405 -12.59 -0.23 3.60
CA GLY A 405 -11.55 -0.22 4.64
C GLY A 405 -10.51 0.88 4.43
N GLY A 406 -9.33 0.67 5.02
CA GLY A 406 -8.33 1.72 5.17
C GLY A 406 -8.56 2.51 6.46
N ASN A 407 -7.76 3.57 6.64
CA ASN A 407 -7.83 4.52 7.74
C ASN A 407 -7.58 5.94 7.22
N ASN A 408 -8.08 6.96 7.93
CA ASN A 408 -7.92 8.38 7.59
C ASN A 408 -8.39 8.72 6.16
N VAL A 409 -9.58 8.25 5.77
CA VAL A 409 -10.23 8.62 4.50
C VAL A 409 -11.13 9.83 4.71
N GLN A 410 -10.99 10.84 3.86
CA GLN A 410 -11.75 12.08 3.89
C GLN A 410 -12.59 12.23 2.62
N VAL A 411 -13.91 12.34 2.76
CA VAL A 411 -14.85 12.62 1.67
C VAL A 411 -15.47 13.99 1.91
N THR A 412 -15.02 15.03 1.19
CA THR A 412 -15.34 16.43 1.54
C THR A 412 -15.82 17.30 0.38
N ARG A 413 -16.89 18.10 0.60
CA ARG A 413 -17.40 19.11 -0.35
C ARG A 413 -17.75 18.57 -1.75
N ASN A 414 -18.11 17.29 -1.86
CA ASN A 414 -18.56 16.71 -3.12
C ASN A 414 -20.06 16.95 -3.34
N SER A 415 -20.49 16.99 -4.61
CA SER A 415 -21.89 17.08 -5.01
C SER A 415 -22.34 15.76 -5.64
N PHE A 416 -23.49 15.26 -5.23
CA PHE A 416 -24.00 13.94 -5.59
C PHE A 416 -25.44 14.06 -6.07
N ASN A 417 -25.76 13.56 -7.27
CA ASN A 417 -27.10 13.61 -7.85
C ASN A 417 -27.52 12.29 -8.51
N GLY A 418 -28.69 11.72 -8.14
CA GLY A 418 -29.40 10.76 -8.99
C GLY A 418 -29.00 9.27 -8.94
N PHE A 419 -28.40 8.79 -7.84
CA PHE A 419 -28.04 7.37 -7.64
C PHE A 419 -29.25 6.44 -7.65
N ARG A 420 -29.00 5.18 -7.99
CA ARG A 420 -30.04 4.14 -8.15
C ARG A 420 -29.69 2.86 -7.42
N VAL A 421 -30.72 2.06 -7.17
CA VAL A 421 -30.64 0.64 -6.81
C VAL A 421 -30.87 -0.17 -8.08
N LEU A 422 -30.07 -1.21 -8.27
CA LEU A 422 -30.18 -2.17 -9.37
C LEU A 422 -30.97 -3.39 -8.91
N GLY A 423 -31.63 -4.11 -9.83
CA GLY A 423 -32.47 -5.28 -9.53
C GLY A 423 -31.73 -6.49 -8.94
N ASN A 424 -30.41 -6.42 -8.79
CA ASN A 424 -29.59 -7.39 -8.05
C ASN A 424 -29.16 -6.89 -6.65
N GLY A 425 -29.64 -5.73 -6.21
CA GLY A 425 -29.29 -5.10 -4.94
C GLY A 425 -27.99 -4.28 -4.94
N ASP A 426 -27.28 -4.16 -6.07
CA ASP A 426 -26.09 -3.29 -6.15
C ASP A 426 -26.50 -1.82 -6.28
N GLY A 427 -25.82 -0.93 -5.57
CA GLY A 427 -26.10 0.51 -5.54
C GLY A 427 -26.83 0.95 -4.28
N GLY A 428 -27.61 2.02 -4.38
CA GLY A 428 -28.43 2.52 -3.27
C GLY A 428 -27.75 3.50 -2.31
N ALA A 429 -26.52 3.97 -2.57
CA ALA A 429 -25.88 4.99 -1.74
C ALA A 429 -25.03 5.99 -2.54
N ALA A 430 -25.05 7.28 -2.17
CA ALA A 430 -24.13 8.25 -2.77
C ALA A 430 -22.70 8.09 -2.23
N ILE A 431 -22.56 7.87 -0.91
CA ILE A 431 -21.32 7.47 -0.24
C ILE A 431 -21.59 6.19 0.55
N LEU A 432 -20.79 5.16 0.32
CA LEU A 432 -20.72 3.94 1.12
C LEU A 432 -19.31 3.81 1.70
N ASP A 433 -19.19 3.80 3.03
CA ASP A 433 -17.90 3.70 3.74
C ASP A 433 -17.95 2.57 4.77
N ILE A 434 -17.17 1.52 4.53
CA ILE A 434 -17.21 0.28 5.33
C ILE A 434 -15.83 -0.16 5.81
N GLY A 435 -15.70 -0.51 7.09
CA GLY A 435 -14.59 -1.34 7.56
C GLY A 435 -14.70 -2.78 7.02
N ARG A 436 -13.62 -3.32 6.42
CA ARG A 436 -13.64 -4.67 5.80
C ARG A 436 -12.69 -5.69 6.43
N VAL A 437 -11.59 -5.25 7.04
CA VAL A 437 -10.56 -6.12 7.69
C VAL A 437 -10.54 -5.89 9.21
N GLY A 438 -11.56 -5.21 9.73
CA GLY A 438 -11.63 -4.64 11.07
C GLY A 438 -12.37 -3.30 11.03
N ARG A 439 -12.45 -2.60 12.16
CA ARG A 439 -13.02 -1.24 12.19
C ARG A 439 -12.06 -0.24 11.55
N ALA A 440 -12.55 0.60 10.65
CA ALA A 440 -11.77 1.67 10.04
C ALA A 440 -11.78 2.92 10.93
N THR A 441 -10.64 3.63 11.02
CA THR A 441 -10.43 4.72 11.98
C THR A 441 -10.08 6.05 11.30
N GLY A 442 -10.44 7.16 11.95
CA GLY A 442 -10.09 8.52 11.48
C GLY A 442 -10.81 8.96 10.20
N HIS A 443 -11.88 8.28 9.80
CA HIS A 443 -12.67 8.63 8.61
C HIS A 443 -13.47 9.91 8.84
N SER A 444 -13.61 10.73 7.80
CA SER A 444 -14.44 11.95 7.86
C SER A 444 -15.23 12.19 6.58
N ILE A 445 -16.50 12.53 6.74
CA ILE A 445 -17.45 12.80 5.66
C ILE A 445 -18.04 14.19 5.93
N LEU A 446 -17.56 15.20 5.20
CA LEU A 446 -17.69 16.61 5.56
C LEU A 446 -18.26 17.48 4.44
N ASP A 447 -19.25 18.31 4.74
CA ASP A 447 -19.76 19.38 3.85
C ASP A 447 -20.24 18.89 2.46
N ASN A 448 -20.58 17.59 2.31
CA ASN A 448 -21.06 17.05 1.04
C ASN A 448 -22.53 17.42 0.80
N ARG A 449 -22.92 17.54 -0.47
CA ARG A 449 -24.31 17.77 -0.88
C ARG A 449 -24.83 16.58 -1.68
N VAL A 450 -25.90 15.95 -1.21
CA VAL A 450 -26.57 14.83 -1.87
C VAL A 450 -28.01 15.19 -2.21
N SER A 451 -28.44 14.91 -3.43
CA SER A 451 -29.80 15.15 -3.92
C SER A 451 -30.24 13.98 -4.80
N SER A 452 -31.18 13.16 -4.36
CA SER A 452 -31.71 12.06 -5.17
C SER A 452 -33.20 11.83 -4.93
N SER A 453 -33.77 10.88 -5.65
CA SER A 453 -35.11 10.33 -5.44
C SER A 453 -35.02 8.82 -5.53
N VAL A 454 -35.74 8.10 -4.67
CA VAL A 454 -35.90 6.65 -4.83
C VAL A 454 -36.49 6.36 -6.23
N PRO A 455 -35.96 5.39 -6.99
CA PRO A 455 -36.50 5.08 -8.31
C PRO A 455 -37.98 4.65 -8.25
N LEU A 456 -38.69 4.80 -9.38
CA LEU A 456 -40.05 4.28 -9.51
C LEU A 456 -40.02 2.74 -9.60
N GLY A 457 -40.78 2.09 -8.73
CA GLY A 457 -40.79 0.64 -8.54
C GLY A 457 -40.92 0.30 -7.05
N ASP A 458 -41.18 -0.96 -6.72
CA ASP A 458 -41.10 -1.46 -5.34
C ASP A 458 -39.65 -1.88 -5.07
N TYR A 459 -39.04 -1.28 -4.05
CA TYR A 459 -37.66 -1.52 -3.64
C TYR A 459 -37.54 -1.96 -2.17
N SER A 460 -38.63 -2.33 -1.49
CA SER A 460 -38.59 -2.70 -0.07
C SER A 460 -37.70 -3.91 0.21
N TRP A 461 -37.57 -4.81 -0.78
CA TRP A 461 -36.65 -5.95 -0.78
C TRP A 461 -35.15 -5.56 -0.76
N ALA A 462 -34.83 -4.31 -1.12
CA ALA A 462 -33.49 -3.75 -1.15
C ALA A 462 -33.25 -2.72 -0.02
N SER A 463 -34.13 -2.65 0.99
CA SER A 463 -33.92 -1.78 2.15
C SER A 463 -32.58 -2.08 2.82
N TRP A 464 -31.84 -1.03 3.18
CA TRP A 464 -30.57 -1.16 3.89
C TRP A 464 -30.73 -1.66 5.34
N VAL A 465 -31.94 -1.58 5.91
CA VAL A 465 -32.21 -1.84 7.34
C VAL A 465 -33.57 -2.52 7.54
N ASN A 466 -33.77 -3.10 8.73
CA ASN A 466 -35.05 -3.76 9.08
C ASN A 466 -36.03 -2.79 9.78
N GLU A 467 -35.53 -1.69 10.36
CA GLU A 467 -36.30 -0.74 11.18
C GLU A 467 -37.08 0.32 10.39
N ALA A 468 -36.80 0.44 9.09
CA ALA A 468 -37.43 1.35 8.15
C ALA A 468 -37.26 0.81 6.73
N ASP A 469 -38.20 1.11 5.85
CA ASP A 469 -38.08 0.80 4.42
C ASP A 469 -37.27 1.89 3.71
N VAL A 470 -35.95 1.72 3.64
CA VAL A 470 -35.01 2.72 3.10
C VAL A 470 -34.03 2.08 2.11
N PRO A 471 -34.42 1.87 0.83
CA PRO A 471 -33.52 1.33 -0.19
C PRO A 471 -32.50 2.35 -0.75
N LEU A 472 -32.65 3.65 -0.45
CA LEU A 472 -31.74 4.69 -0.95
C LEU A 472 -31.23 5.59 0.19
N ALA A 473 -29.91 5.66 0.31
CA ALA A 473 -29.20 6.39 1.35
C ALA A 473 -28.27 7.47 0.76
N GLY A 474 -28.03 8.54 1.52
CA GLY A 474 -27.03 9.54 1.14
C GLY A 474 -25.64 9.08 1.52
N ILE A 475 -25.43 8.90 2.81
CA ILE A 475 -24.20 8.39 3.40
C ILE A 475 -24.53 7.12 4.17
N VAL A 476 -23.84 6.02 3.89
CA VAL A 476 -23.91 4.78 4.66
C VAL A 476 -22.53 4.52 5.28
N VAL A 477 -22.49 4.32 6.60
CA VAL A 477 -21.28 3.91 7.33
C VAL A 477 -21.47 2.58 8.05
N SER A 478 -20.46 1.72 7.99
CA SER A 478 -20.41 0.44 8.71
C SER A 478 -19.01 0.12 9.21
N ALA A 479 -18.88 -0.51 10.38
CA ALA A 479 -17.60 -0.88 10.96
C ALA A 479 -16.57 0.27 11.01
N LEU A 480 -16.98 1.46 11.46
CA LEU A 480 -16.06 2.55 11.79
C LEU A 480 -15.83 2.62 13.31
N ASP A 481 -14.69 3.18 13.70
CA ASP A 481 -14.38 3.61 15.07
C ASP A 481 -13.83 5.05 15.02
N GLY A 482 -14.58 6.00 15.60
CA GLY A 482 -14.19 7.42 15.61
C GLY A 482 -14.55 8.21 14.34
N GLY A 483 -15.51 7.74 13.53
CA GLY A 483 -15.91 8.40 12.28
C GLY A 483 -16.61 9.75 12.47
N LEU A 484 -16.18 10.79 11.75
CA LEU A 484 -16.73 12.15 11.80
C LEU A 484 -17.63 12.46 10.60
N LEU A 485 -18.94 12.58 10.81
CA LEU A 485 -19.92 12.90 9.77
C LEU A 485 -20.50 14.29 10.05
N SER A 486 -20.03 15.34 9.37
CA SER A 486 -20.39 16.73 9.71
C SER A 486 -20.81 17.63 8.55
N ASN A 487 -21.76 18.53 8.81
CA ASN A 487 -22.23 19.59 7.90
C ASN A 487 -22.75 19.11 6.52
N ASN A 488 -23.02 17.82 6.34
CA ASN A 488 -23.53 17.31 5.06
C ASN A 488 -24.99 17.72 4.86
N LYS A 489 -25.36 18.07 3.63
CA LYS A 489 -26.74 18.39 3.25
C LYS A 489 -27.30 17.32 2.32
N VAL A 490 -28.28 16.55 2.81
CA VAL A 490 -28.84 15.41 2.08
C VAL A 490 -30.35 15.55 1.88
N SER A 491 -30.79 15.32 0.66
CA SER A 491 -32.19 15.21 0.29
C SER A 491 -32.39 13.97 -0.56
N ILE A 492 -33.16 13.01 -0.05
CA ILE A 492 -33.58 11.81 -0.80
C ILE A 492 -35.09 11.70 -0.70
N THR A 493 -35.75 12.06 -1.79
CA THR A 493 -37.20 12.02 -1.91
C THR A 493 -37.69 10.57 -2.02
N ALA A 494 -38.66 10.19 -1.19
CA ALA A 494 -39.36 8.92 -1.30
C ALA A 494 -40.07 8.78 -2.66
N ASN A 495 -40.32 7.55 -3.12
CA ASN A 495 -41.13 7.32 -4.31
C ASN A 495 -42.63 7.25 -3.97
N ALA A 496 -43.46 6.95 -4.97
CA ALA A 496 -44.91 6.85 -4.80
C ALA A 496 -45.41 5.56 -4.12
N ASN A 497 -44.55 4.54 -3.98
CA ASN A 497 -44.90 3.25 -3.36
C ASN A 497 -44.67 3.25 -1.83
N GLY A 498 -43.93 4.23 -1.31
CA GLY A 498 -43.64 4.38 0.11
C GLY A 498 -42.17 4.14 0.47
N ASP A 499 -41.36 3.61 -0.46
CA ASP A 499 -39.93 3.42 -0.29
C ASP A 499 -39.27 4.76 0.09
N ALA A 500 -38.66 4.81 1.28
CA ALA A 500 -38.15 6.05 1.85
C ALA A 500 -36.67 6.31 1.53
N GLY A 501 -36.27 7.57 1.68
CA GLY A 501 -34.88 8.00 1.58
C GLY A 501 -34.29 8.35 2.95
N VAL A 502 -33.05 7.91 3.21
CA VAL A 502 -32.30 8.25 4.43
C VAL A 502 -31.10 9.16 4.13
N GLY A 503 -30.92 10.19 4.96
CA GLY A 503 -29.82 11.15 4.86
C GLY A 503 -28.47 10.52 5.17
N ILE A 504 -28.33 10.09 6.43
CA ILE A 504 -27.17 9.36 6.95
C ILE A 504 -27.67 8.07 7.59
N LEU A 505 -27.02 6.95 7.30
CA LEU A 505 -27.26 5.65 7.90
C LEU A 505 -25.97 5.11 8.53
N ALA A 506 -26.04 4.72 9.80
CA ALA A 506 -25.01 3.93 10.47
C ALA A 506 -25.57 2.55 10.85
N THR A 507 -24.88 1.48 10.45
CA THR A 507 -25.34 0.09 10.66
C THR A 507 -24.19 -0.91 10.64
N ASP A 508 -24.39 -2.10 11.20
CA ASP A 508 -23.49 -3.27 11.14
C ASP A 508 -23.97 -4.37 10.18
N LEU A 509 -25.18 -4.23 9.60
CA LEU A 509 -25.79 -5.22 8.69
C LEU A 509 -24.91 -5.57 7.48
N LEU A 510 -24.01 -4.67 7.06
CA LEU A 510 -23.13 -4.85 5.89
C LEU A 510 -21.83 -5.60 6.18
N THR A 511 -21.40 -5.66 7.44
CA THR A 511 -20.04 -6.09 7.82
C THR A 511 -20.01 -7.09 8.98
N GLY A 512 -21.09 -7.19 9.76
CA GLY A 512 -21.12 -7.93 11.02
C GLY A 512 -20.41 -7.22 12.19
N LEU A 513 -19.92 -5.99 11.99
CA LEU A 513 -19.15 -5.25 12.99
C LEU A 513 -19.82 -3.92 13.32
N THR A 514 -20.10 -3.71 14.62
CA THR A 514 -20.73 -2.47 15.11
C THR A 514 -19.89 -1.24 14.80
N THR A 515 -20.58 -0.16 14.46
CA THR A 515 -19.97 1.15 14.22
C THR A 515 -19.98 1.94 15.53
N ILE A 516 -18.82 2.39 16.01
CA ILE A 516 -18.66 2.96 17.37
C ILE A 516 -17.97 4.33 17.35
N ASN A 517 -18.09 5.06 18.46
CA ASN A 517 -17.43 6.35 18.70
C ASN A 517 -17.71 7.42 17.62
N LEU A 518 -18.85 7.34 16.92
CA LEU A 518 -19.20 8.25 15.84
C LEU A 518 -19.48 9.69 16.33
N ALA A 519 -18.92 10.67 15.63
CA ALA A 519 -19.28 12.08 15.79
C ALA A 519 -20.18 12.51 14.62
N ILE A 520 -21.50 12.46 14.79
CA ILE A 520 -22.47 12.82 13.73
C ILE A 520 -23.05 14.21 14.05
N THR A 521 -22.62 15.25 13.32
CA THR A 521 -22.90 16.64 13.71
C THR A 521 -23.38 17.58 12.61
N ASN A 522 -24.32 18.47 12.92
CA ASN A 522 -24.74 19.60 12.08
C ASN A 522 -25.23 19.27 10.65
N ASN A 523 -25.62 18.01 10.39
CA ASN A 523 -26.08 17.59 9.07
C ASN A 523 -27.52 18.06 8.79
N ASP A 524 -27.84 18.45 7.55
CA ASP A 524 -29.20 18.84 7.12
C ASP A 524 -29.82 17.75 6.25
N GLY A 525 -30.58 16.85 6.89
CA GLY A 525 -31.33 15.77 6.26
C GLY A 525 -32.83 16.05 6.07
N ARG A 526 -33.29 17.30 6.23
CA ARG A 526 -34.72 17.67 6.17
C ARG A 526 -35.39 17.43 4.81
N GLY A 527 -34.61 17.23 3.76
CA GLY A 527 -35.09 16.87 2.43
C GLY A 527 -35.20 15.35 2.19
N SER A 528 -35.07 14.55 3.25
CA SER A 528 -35.19 13.09 3.24
C SER A 528 -36.30 12.67 4.21
N ALA A 529 -36.86 11.47 4.03
CA ALA A 529 -37.85 10.92 4.97
C ALA A 529 -37.24 10.71 6.37
N TYR A 530 -36.00 10.21 6.41
CA TYR A 530 -35.15 10.17 7.59
C TYR A 530 -33.89 11.02 7.36
N GLY A 531 -33.56 11.92 8.28
CA GLY A 531 -32.32 12.69 8.24
C GLY A 531 -31.13 11.88 8.74
N LEU A 532 -31.33 11.06 9.77
CA LEU A 532 -30.36 10.15 10.35
C LEU A 532 -31.05 8.84 10.77
N ILE A 533 -30.47 7.69 10.44
CA ILE A 533 -30.78 6.40 11.05
C ILE A 533 -29.48 5.87 11.68
N ILE A 534 -29.55 5.45 12.94
CA ILE A 534 -28.58 4.53 13.54
C ILE A 534 -29.36 3.29 13.95
N THR A 535 -29.08 2.17 13.29
CA THR A 535 -29.79 0.91 13.53
C THR A 535 -29.43 0.35 14.89
N LYS A 536 -30.27 -0.56 15.39
CA LYS A 536 -29.80 -1.52 16.38
C LYS A 536 -28.64 -2.34 15.80
N ASP A 537 -27.85 -2.96 16.66
CA ASP A 537 -26.90 -3.97 16.20
C ASP A 537 -27.62 -5.27 15.79
N LEU A 538 -26.90 -6.17 15.12
CA LEU A 538 -27.38 -7.48 14.68
C LEU A 538 -27.93 -8.38 15.79
N SER A 539 -27.58 -8.13 17.06
CA SER A 539 -28.15 -8.84 18.22
C SER A 539 -29.42 -8.18 18.78
N GLY A 540 -29.87 -7.07 18.19
CA GLY A 540 -31.01 -6.26 18.62
C GLY A 540 -30.68 -5.24 19.72
N GLY A 541 -29.39 -5.09 20.03
CA GLY A 541 -28.85 -4.16 21.02
C GLY A 541 -28.54 -2.77 20.46
N THR A 542 -27.78 -2.00 21.23
CA THR A 542 -27.43 -0.59 21.01
C THR A 542 -25.95 -0.40 20.59
N GLY A 543 -25.31 -1.45 20.06
CA GLY A 543 -23.90 -1.47 19.71
C GLY A 543 -23.46 -0.41 18.70
N ASN A 544 -24.34 0.00 17.76
CA ASN A 544 -24.03 1.04 16.77
C ASN A 544 -24.10 2.48 17.31
N THR A 545 -24.52 2.67 18.56
CA THR A 545 -24.50 3.97 19.25
C THR A 545 -23.48 4.05 20.37
N VAL A 546 -22.69 3.00 20.61
CA VAL A 546 -21.63 2.98 21.64
C VAL A 546 -20.66 4.16 21.43
N GLY A 547 -20.54 5.01 22.46
CA GLY A 547 -19.68 6.20 22.45
C GLY A 547 -20.07 7.30 21.43
N ALA A 548 -21.24 7.23 20.81
CA ALA A 548 -21.64 8.18 19.77
C ALA A 548 -21.97 9.58 20.34
N ALA A 549 -21.49 10.62 19.65
CA ALA A 549 -21.76 12.02 19.92
C ALA A 549 -22.61 12.62 18.78
N ILE A 550 -23.89 12.89 19.08
CA ILE A 550 -24.90 13.24 18.08
C ILE A 550 -25.44 14.64 18.37
N ARG A 551 -25.28 15.59 17.44
CA ARG A 551 -25.71 17.00 17.65
C ARG A 551 -26.04 17.70 16.34
N GLY A 552 -27.20 18.36 16.24
CA GLY A 552 -27.47 19.30 15.15
C GLY A 552 -27.86 18.64 13.83
N ASN A 553 -28.17 17.34 13.84
CA ASN A 553 -28.68 16.64 12.67
C ASN A 553 -30.17 16.98 12.50
N PHE A 554 -30.50 17.77 11.48
CA PHE A 554 -31.84 18.25 11.19
C PHE A 554 -32.61 17.26 10.30
N GLY A 555 -33.90 17.06 10.59
CA GLY A 555 -34.74 16.05 9.95
C GLY A 555 -35.39 15.13 10.98
N VAL A 556 -35.86 13.97 10.52
CA VAL A 556 -36.31 12.87 11.38
C VAL A 556 -35.11 11.99 11.70
N ASN A 557 -34.75 11.88 12.97
CA ASN A 557 -33.63 11.04 13.42
C ASN A 557 -34.21 9.81 14.12
N GLN A 558 -33.96 8.62 13.56
CA GLN A 558 -34.27 7.32 14.17
C GLN A 558 -33.00 6.75 14.81
N ILE A 559 -32.99 6.55 16.11
CA ILE A 559 -31.81 6.06 16.84
C ILE A 559 -32.24 4.85 17.66
N ASN A 560 -31.70 3.67 17.36
CA ASN A 560 -32.09 2.40 17.99
C ASN A 560 -33.60 2.11 17.95
N GLY A 561 -34.28 2.57 16.89
CA GLY A 561 -35.74 2.51 16.69
C GLY A 561 -36.54 3.69 17.26
N TRP A 562 -35.93 4.60 18.01
CA TRP A 562 -36.61 5.78 18.58
C TRP A 562 -36.58 6.97 17.62
N ASN A 563 -37.75 7.47 17.23
CA ASN A 563 -37.90 8.61 16.32
C ASN A 563 -37.91 9.95 17.07
N SER A 564 -37.13 10.91 16.59
CA SER A 564 -37.14 12.32 17.02
C SER A 564 -37.13 13.25 15.81
N SER A 565 -37.64 14.48 15.95
CA SER A 565 -37.66 15.48 14.87
C SER A 565 -36.93 16.75 15.26
N VAL A 566 -35.85 17.08 14.55
CA VAL A 566 -34.99 18.24 14.84
C VAL A 566 -35.13 19.28 13.73
N ARG A 567 -35.63 20.47 14.06
CA ARG A 567 -35.95 21.54 13.07
C ARG A 567 -35.07 22.78 13.13
N ASN A 568 -34.77 23.30 14.32
CA ASN A 568 -34.07 24.60 14.52
C ASN A 568 -32.92 24.57 15.53
N ARG A 569 -33.01 23.79 16.60
CA ARG A 569 -31.96 23.59 17.62
C ARG A 569 -32.03 22.14 18.12
N SER A 570 -30.89 21.59 18.47
CA SER A 570 -30.76 20.28 19.13
C SER A 570 -29.99 20.43 20.44
N ARG A 571 -30.23 19.54 21.40
CA ARG A 571 -29.24 19.27 22.45
C ARG A 571 -28.10 18.41 21.88
N VAL A 572 -27.02 18.26 22.63
CA VAL A 572 -26.05 17.19 22.37
C VAL A 572 -26.64 15.92 22.98
N LEU A 573 -26.78 14.89 22.17
CA LEU A 573 -27.11 13.54 22.60
C LEU A 573 -25.78 12.79 22.70
N LEU A 574 -25.37 12.46 23.92
CA LEU A 574 -24.20 11.64 24.19
C LEU A 574 -24.71 10.25 24.52
N CYS A 575 -24.24 9.25 23.78
CA CYS A 575 -24.55 7.86 24.03
C CYS A 575 -23.46 7.25 24.91
N ASP A 576 -23.88 6.42 25.86
CA ASP A 576 -23.02 5.80 26.86
C ASP A 576 -21.91 4.93 26.20
N PRO A 577 -20.66 4.99 26.69
CA PRO A 577 -19.51 4.32 26.05
C PRO A 577 -19.46 2.80 26.28
N ASP A 578 -20.24 2.25 27.21
CA ASP A 578 -20.25 0.81 27.50
C ASP A 578 -21.54 0.14 27.00
N THR A 579 -22.67 0.85 27.11
CA THR A 579 -24.01 0.33 26.80
C THR A 579 -24.60 0.91 25.51
N GLY A 580 -24.08 2.02 24.99
CA GLY A 580 -24.63 2.69 23.81
C GLY A 580 -26.02 3.33 24.01
N ILE A 581 -26.56 3.34 25.23
CA ILE A 581 -27.84 3.99 25.52
C ILE A 581 -27.65 5.52 25.45
N CYS A 582 -28.53 6.20 24.72
CA CYS A 582 -28.49 7.66 24.52
C CYS A 582 -29.61 8.35 25.34
N GLN A 583 -29.28 9.45 26.05
CA GLN A 583 -30.21 10.19 26.94
C GLN A 583 -30.44 11.64 26.51
#